data_AF-A0A7J8KBE7-F1
#
_entry.id   AF-A0A7J8KBE7-F1
#
_cell.length_a   1.000
_cell.length_b   1.000
_cell.length_c   1.000
_cell.angle_alpha   90.00
_cell.angle_beta   90.00
_cell.angle_gamma   90.00
#
_symmetry.space_group_name_H-M   'P 1'
#
loop_
_entity.id
_entity.type
_entity.pdbx_description
1 polymer ?
#
loop_
_entity_poly.entity_id
_entity_poly.type
_entity_poly.pdbx_seq_one_letter_code
_entity_poly.pdbx_strand_id
1 'polypeptide(L)'
;MPHRKKKPFIEKKKAVSFHLVHRSQRDPLAADETAPQRVLLPTQKVNDEERRAEQRKYGVFFDDDYDYLQHLKEPSGPSELIPTSTLRVPNRGEENEETSVISVRLLNH
;
A
#
# COMPACT_ATOMS: atom_id res chain seq x y z
N MET A 1 -22.26 -34.51 27.51
CA MET A 1 -20.98 -34.40 28.27
C MET A 1 -20.57 -32.93 28.29
N PRO A 2 -20.24 -32.33 29.46
CA PRO A 2 -19.87 -30.92 29.52
C PRO A 2 -18.46 -30.69 28.97
N HIS A 3 -18.32 -29.79 27.98
CA HIS A 3 -17.02 -29.38 27.46
C HIS A 3 -16.28 -28.49 28.47
N ARG A 4 -15.24 -29.04 29.11
CA ARG A 4 -14.36 -28.28 30.00
C ARG A 4 -13.49 -27.34 29.16
N LYS A 5 -13.68 -26.02 29.31
CA LYS A 5 -12.83 -25.02 28.65
C LYS A 5 -11.40 -25.15 29.20
N LYS A 6 -10.44 -25.42 28.31
CA LYS A 6 -9.01 -25.45 28.67
C LYS A 6 -8.49 -24.03 28.88
N LYS A 7 -7.62 -23.86 29.88
CA LYS A 7 -6.94 -22.58 30.11
C LYS A 7 -6.05 -22.27 28.90
N PRO A 8 -6.10 -21.06 28.33
CA PRO A 8 -5.22 -20.67 27.24
C PRO A 8 -3.77 -20.63 27.72
N PHE A 9 -2.84 -21.10 26.90
CA PHE A 9 -1.39 -21.07 27.18
C PHE A 9 -0.82 -19.65 27.22
N ILE A 10 -1.43 -18.70 26.50
CA ILE A 10 -0.96 -17.31 26.38
C ILE A 10 -2.08 -16.32 26.72
N GLU A 11 -1.75 -15.29 27.49
CA GLU A 11 -2.63 -14.16 27.81
C GLU A 11 -2.79 -13.23 26.59
N LYS A 12 -3.92 -13.30 25.89
CA LYS A 12 -4.17 -12.52 24.64
C LYS A 12 -3.98 -11.01 24.77
N LYS A 13 -4.29 -10.44 25.95
CA LYS A 13 -4.22 -8.99 26.22
C LYS A 13 -2.79 -8.47 26.34
N LYS A 14 -1.87 -9.28 26.86
CA LYS A 14 -0.44 -8.92 26.99
C LYS A 14 0.42 -9.49 25.86
N ALA A 15 -0.16 -10.34 25.01
CA ALA A 15 0.56 -10.99 23.93
C ALA A 15 0.99 -9.98 22.85
N VAL A 16 2.23 -10.12 22.38
CA VAL A 16 2.74 -9.46 21.18
C VAL A 16 2.55 -10.38 19.98
N SER A 17 2.20 -9.82 18.83
CA SER A 17 2.00 -10.55 17.59
C SER A 17 3.12 -10.21 16.61
N PHE A 18 3.52 -11.19 15.81
CA PHE A 18 4.58 -11.04 14.82
C PHE A 18 4.13 -11.61 13.48
N HIS A 19 4.53 -10.96 12.39
CA HIS A 19 4.49 -11.52 11.06
C HIS A 19 5.77 -12.34 10.82
N LEU A 20 5.60 -13.53 10.24
CA LEU A 20 6.71 -14.41 9.92
C LEU A 20 7.10 -14.20 8.45
N VAL A 21 8.18 -13.44 8.22
CA VAL A 21 8.62 -12.99 6.88
C VAL A 21 9.99 -13.59 6.52
N HIS A 22 10.29 -13.68 5.23
CA HIS A 22 11.63 -14.05 4.76
C HIS A 22 12.66 -12.98 5.12
N ARG A 23 13.92 -13.40 5.33
CA ARG A 23 15.03 -12.46 5.52
C ARG A 23 15.16 -11.56 4.28
N SER A 24 15.59 -10.31 4.50
CA SER A 24 15.88 -9.42 3.37
C SER A 24 17.10 -9.93 2.60
N GLN A 25 17.16 -9.67 1.30
CA GLN A 25 18.35 -10.00 0.50
C GLN A 25 19.60 -9.19 0.90
N ARG A 26 19.42 -8.11 1.69
CA ARG A 26 20.51 -7.30 2.26
C ARG A 26 20.88 -7.72 3.69
N ASP A 27 20.25 -8.76 4.23
CA ASP A 27 20.55 -9.27 5.56
C ASP A 27 21.85 -10.10 5.49
N PRO A 28 22.95 -9.69 6.15
CA PRO A 28 24.24 -10.36 6.02
C PRO A 28 24.21 -11.82 6.50
N LEU A 29 23.32 -12.14 7.45
CA LEU A 29 23.16 -13.50 7.96
C LEU A 29 22.28 -14.37 7.04
N ALA A 30 21.77 -13.85 5.93
CA ALA A 30 21.05 -14.66 4.94
C ALA A 30 21.96 -15.67 4.22
N ALA A 31 23.27 -15.42 4.20
CA ALA A 31 24.27 -16.31 3.62
C ALA A 31 24.72 -17.43 4.59
N ASP A 32 24.32 -17.38 5.86
CA ASP A 32 24.68 -18.36 6.88
C ASP A 32 23.67 -19.52 6.88
N GLU A 33 24.14 -20.74 6.58
CA GLU A 33 23.31 -21.95 6.52
C GLU A 33 22.78 -22.38 7.90
N THR A 34 23.40 -21.93 8.99
CA THR A 34 22.96 -22.25 10.35
C THR A 34 21.84 -21.32 10.83
N ALA A 35 21.65 -20.19 10.15
CA ALA A 35 20.67 -19.20 10.53
C ALA A 35 19.27 -19.56 10.00
N PRO A 36 18.19 -19.35 10.80
CA PRO A 36 16.84 -19.63 10.35
C PRO A 36 16.42 -18.71 9.20
N GLN A 37 15.74 -19.26 8.20
CA GLN A 37 15.34 -18.56 6.97
C GLN A 37 14.26 -17.48 7.17
N ARG A 38 13.60 -17.43 8.33
CA ARG A 38 12.47 -16.53 8.60
C ARG A 38 12.74 -15.67 9.83
N VAL A 39 12.31 -14.41 9.76
CA VAL A 39 12.45 -13.41 10.83
C VAL A 39 11.05 -12.97 11.28
N LEU A 40 10.93 -12.66 12.58
CA LEU A 40 9.71 -12.15 13.19
C LEU A 40 9.69 -10.63 13.13
N LEU A 41 8.70 -10.08 12.44
CA LEU A 41 8.44 -8.64 12.40
C LEU A 41 7.27 -8.29 13.31
N PRO A 42 7.44 -7.40 14.31
CA PRO A 42 6.34 -7.00 15.19
C PRO A 42 5.18 -6.44 14.37
N THR A 43 3.96 -6.90 14.64
CA THR A 43 2.76 -6.27 14.10
C THR A 43 2.14 -5.36 15.14
N GLN A 44 1.75 -4.16 14.72
CA GLN A 44 0.85 -3.34 15.51
C GLN A 44 -0.52 -4.02 15.52
N LYS A 45 -1.06 -4.24 16.72
CA LYS A 45 -2.45 -4.65 16.88
C LYS A 45 -3.28 -3.40 16.69
N VAL A 46 -3.79 -3.21 15.49
CA VAL A 46 -4.73 -2.11 15.22
C VAL A 46 -6.00 -2.43 15.99
N ASN A 47 -6.40 -1.58 16.93
CA ASN A 47 -7.70 -1.70 17.56
C ASN A 47 -8.75 -1.43 16.49
N ASP A 48 -9.58 -2.45 16.18
CA ASP A 48 -10.64 -2.31 15.19
C ASP A 48 -11.59 -1.15 15.52
N GLU A 49 -11.79 -0.87 16.81
CA GLU A 49 -12.58 0.27 17.28
C GLU A 49 -11.93 1.61 16.94
N GLU A 50 -10.62 1.76 17.14
CA GLU A 50 -9.86 2.97 16.78
C GLU A 50 -9.86 3.17 15.26
N ARG A 51 -9.60 2.10 14.50
CA ARG A 51 -9.67 2.13 13.03
C ARG A 51 -11.05 2.54 12.53
N ARG A 52 -12.12 1.98 13.10
CA ARG A 52 -13.50 2.37 12.77
C ARG A 52 -13.81 3.80 13.19
N ALA A 53 -13.30 4.27 14.33
CA ALA A 53 -13.50 5.64 14.78
C ALA A 53 -12.82 6.64 13.84
N GLU A 54 -11.60 6.35 13.37
CA GLU A 54 -10.91 7.15 12.34
C GLU A 54 -11.68 7.13 11.02
N GLN A 55 -12.13 5.96 10.57
CA GLN A 55 -12.97 5.83 9.37
C GLN A 55 -14.23 6.70 9.47
N ARG A 56 -14.97 6.62 10.58
CA ARG A 56 -16.14 7.46 10.84
C ARG A 56 -15.79 8.95 10.88
N LYS A 57 -14.65 9.32 11.46
CA LYS A 57 -14.15 10.70 11.49
C LYS A 57 -13.94 11.24 10.07
N TYR A 58 -13.45 10.41 9.15
CA TYR A 58 -13.29 10.76 7.73
C TYR A 58 -14.52 10.45 6.89
N GLY A 59 -15.66 10.13 7.50
CA GLY A 59 -16.92 9.88 6.79
C GLY A 59 -16.95 8.57 6.00
N VAL A 60 -16.04 7.63 6.28
CA VAL A 60 -16.03 6.29 5.67
C VAL A 60 -16.96 5.38 6.48
N PHE A 61 -18.14 5.11 5.93
CA PHE A 61 -19.10 4.16 6.47
C PHE A 61 -19.24 3.00 5.46
N PHE A 62 -19.15 1.75 5.92
CA PHE A 62 -19.27 0.58 5.04
C PHE A 62 -20.62 -0.12 5.18
N ASP A 63 -21.43 0.30 6.16
CA ASP A 63 -22.69 -0.33 6.55
C ASP A 63 -23.91 0.53 6.17
N ASP A 64 -23.73 1.55 5.32
CA ASP A 64 -24.79 2.45 4.87
C ASP A 64 -25.20 2.21 3.40
N ASP A 65 -26.43 2.59 3.06
CA ASP A 65 -26.97 2.52 1.70
C ASP A 65 -26.55 3.74 0.85
N TYR A 66 -25.41 4.37 1.16
CA TYR A 66 -24.98 5.61 0.50
C TYR A 66 -24.35 5.29 -0.86
N ASP A 67 -24.98 5.76 -1.94
CA ASP A 67 -24.43 5.60 -3.29
C ASP A 67 -23.29 6.60 -3.55
N TYR A 68 -22.07 6.12 -3.36
CA TYR A 68 -20.84 6.88 -3.63
C TYR A 68 -20.72 7.37 -5.09
N LEU A 69 -21.42 6.75 -6.05
CA LEU A 69 -21.40 7.18 -7.45
C LEU A 69 -22.24 8.44 -7.69
N GLN A 70 -23.14 8.81 -6.77
CA GLN A 70 -24.01 9.98 -6.92
C GLN A 70 -23.25 11.33 -6.97
N HIS A 71 -22.03 11.40 -6.43
CA HIS A 71 -21.17 12.58 -6.48
C HIS A 71 -20.15 12.54 -7.61
N LEU A 72 -20.08 11.42 -8.35
CA LEU A 72 -19.27 11.34 -9.53
C LEU A 72 -19.95 12.20 -10.60
N LYS A 73 -19.32 13.34 -10.92
CA LYS A 73 -19.77 14.16 -12.04
C LYS A 73 -19.67 13.32 -13.30
N GLU A 74 -20.80 13.11 -13.96
CA GLU A 74 -20.80 12.57 -15.31
C GLU A 74 -19.84 13.41 -16.16
N PRO A 75 -18.96 12.77 -16.94
CA PRO A 75 -18.09 13.50 -17.83
C PRO A 75 -18.98 14.28 -18.81
N SER A 76 -19.04 15.59 -18.61
CA SER A 76 -19.77 16.50 -19.49
C SER A 76 -18.93 16.69 -20.76
N GLY A 77 -19.02 15.72 -21.66
CA GLY A 77 -18.45 15.81 -23.00
C GLY A 77 -17.61 14.60 -23.41
N PRO A 78 -17.37 14.46 -24.72
CA PRO A 78 -16.49 13.42 -25.25
C PRO A 78 -15.08 13.61 -24.67
N SER A 79 -14.57 12.57 -24.01
CA SER A 79 -13.15 12.51 -23.66
C SER A 79 -12.36 12.27 -24.96
N GLU A 80 -12.04 13.36 -25.66
CA GLU A 80 -11.20 13.29 -26.86
C GLU A 80 -9.75 13.12 -26.43
N LEU A 81 -9.18 11.95 -26.72
CA LEU A 81 -7.76 11.67 -26.54
C LEU A 81 -6.97 12.45 -27.59
N ILE A 82 -6.38 13.56 -27.19
CA ILE A 82 -5.43 14.31 -28.03
C ILE A 82 -4.05 13.64 -27.98
N PRO A 83 -3.48 13.21 -29.12
CA PRO A 83 -2.13 12.67 -29.16
C PRO A 83 -1.10 13.76 -28.83
N THR A 84 -0.08 13.41 -28.04
CA THR A 84 0.99 14.32 -27.60
C THR A 84 1.83 14.92 -28.74
N SER A 85 1.65 14.45 -29.98
CA SER A 85 2.37 14.91 -31.17
C SER A 85 1.90 16.27 -31.71
N THR A 86 0.73 16.79 -31.31
CA THR A 86 0.19 18.06 -31.84
C THR A 86 0.47 19.28 -30.96
N LEU A 87 1.21 19.16 -29.86
CA LEU A 87 1.62 20.31 -29.04
C LEU A 87 2.76 21.09 -29.71
N ARG A 88 2.44 21.91 -30.71
CA ARG A 88 3.31 23.02 -31.11
C ARG A 88 3.00 24.22 -30.22
N VAL A 89 3.72 24.34 -29.11
CA VAL A 89 3.73 25.51 -28.24
C VAL A 89 4.35 26.70 -29.00
N PRO A 90 3.68 27.86 -29.15
CA PRO A 90 4.38 29.10 -29.45
C PRO A 90 4.99 29.66 -28.18
N ASN A 91 6.31 29.84 -28.22
CA ASN A 91 7.20 30.41 -27.22
C ASN A 91 6.62 31.57 -26.40
N ARG A 92 6.69 31.45 -25.07
CA ARG A 92 6.85 32.61 -24.18
C ARG A 92 7.58 32.20 -22.90
N GLY A 93 8.83 32.66 -22.76
CA GLY A 93 9.54 32.81 -21.48
C GLY A 93 10.51 31.70 -21.08
N GLU A 94 11.77 31.90 -21.48
CA GLU A 94 13.04 31.61 -20.77
C GLU A 94 12.96 30.90 -19.40
N GLU A 95 13.56 29.70 -19.25
CA GLU A 95 14.82 29.43 -18.50
C GLU A 95 15.04 27.91 -18.19
N ASN A 96 16.14 27.36 -18.73
CA ASN A 96 17.11 26.36 -18.19
C ASN A 96 16.71 25.54 -16.92
N GLU A 97 16.87 24.22 -16.74
CA GLU A 97 17.64 23.14 -17.41
C GLU A 97 16.99 21.75 -17.19
N GLU A 98 17.24 20.88 -18.17
CA GLU A 98 17.45 19.42 -18.15
C GLU A 98 16.68 18.50 -17.18
N THR A 99 15.73 17.75 -17.73
CA THR A 99 15.50 16.35 -17.32
C THR A 99 15.49 15.45 -18.55
N SER A 100 16.67 14.95 -18.92
CA SER A 100 16.86 13.91 -19.94
C SER A 100 16.40 12.56 -19.39
N VAL A 101 15.17 12.18 -19.67
CA VAL A 101 14.62 10.86 -19.31
C VAL A 101 15.18 9.76 -20.24
N ILE A 102 16.28 9.18 -19.77
CA ILE A 102 16.70 7.77 -19.86
C ILE A 102 16.08 6.97 -21.03
N SER A 103 16.81 6.90 -22.14
CA SER A 103 16.58 5.92 -23.19
C SER A 103 17.29 4.61 -22.82
N VAL A 104 16.58 3.66 -22.23
CA VAL A 104 17.08 2.28 -22.05
C VAL A 104 16.95 1.54 -23.38
N ARG A 105 17.99 1.63 -24.22
CA ARG A 105 18.19 0.70 -25.33
C ARG A 105 18.96 -0.51 -24.82
N LEU A 106 18.24 -1.63 -24.79
CA LEU A 106 18.74 -2.99 -24.67
C LEU A 106 19.87 -3.21 -25.71
N LEU A 107 21.09 -3.45 -25.24
CA LEU A 107 22.18 -3.96 -26.07
C LEU A 107 22.71 -5.23 -25.42
N ASN A 108 22.21 -6.37 -25.90
CA ASN A 108 22.92 -7.63 -25.80
C ASN A 108 24.06 -7.57 -26.83
N HIS A 109 25.30 -7.68 -26.38
CA HIS A 109 26.24 -8.62 -26.99
C HIS A 109 27.32 -9.08 -26.01
#